data_AF-A0A093QGS3-F1
#
_entry.id   AF-A0A093QGS3-F1
#
_cell.length_a   1.000
_cell.length_b   1.000
_cell.length_c   1.000
_cell.angle_alpha   90.00
_cell.angle_beta   90.00
_cell.angle_gamma   90.00
#
_symmetry.space_group_name_H-M   'P 1'
#
loop_
_entity.id
_entity.type
_entity.pdbx_description
1 polymer ?
#
loop_
_entity_poly.entity_id
_entity_poly.type
_entity_poly.pdbx_seq_one_letter_code
_entity_poly.pdbx_strand_id
1 'polypeptide(L)'
;RWRERLFALYFLSHIPITALIDLQPLLPMCWFGFPKLTDLLQQYATSFRDPMMLQPPEWFKAFIYCEAFLQLPFFPVAAYAFLKGGCRWIRTPAIIYST
;
A
#
# COMPACT_ATOMS: atom_id res chain seq x y z
N ARG A 1 -11.37 -17.98 -12.47
CA ARG A 1 -12.06 -18.11 -11.16
C ARG A 1 -11.09 -18.16 -9.97
N TRP A 2 -10.25 -19.19 -9.80
CA TRP A 2 -9.31 -19.25 -8.64
C TRP A 2 -8.26 -18.12 -8.65
N ARG A 3 -7.62 -17.88 -9.81
CA ARG A 3 -6.58 -16.86 -9.96
C ARG A 3 -7.10 -15.44 -9.69
N GLU A 4 -8.30 -15.13 -10.16
CA GLU A 4 -8.94 -13.81 -9.94
C GLU A 4 -9.22 -13.56 -8.45
N ARG A 5 -9.57 -14.62 -7.69
CA ARG A 5 -9.73 -14.51 -6.24
C ARG A 5 -8.41 -14.29 -5.52
N LEU A 6 -7.31 -14.90 -5.98
CA LEU A 6 -5.98 -14.60 -5.44
C LEU A 6 -5.60 -13.14 -5.66
N PHE A 7 -5.79 -12.62 -6.88
CA PHE A 7 -5.50 -11.22 -7.17
C PHE A 7 -6.40 -10.28 -6.35
N ALA A 8 -7.68 -10.62 -6.20
CA ALA A 8 -8.58 -9.85 -5.33
C ALA A 8 -8.10 -9.85 -3.87
N LEU A 9 -7.69 -11.00 -3.33
CA LEU A 9 -7.14 -11.09 -1.97
C LEU A 9 -5.84 -10.30 -1.82
N TYR A 10 -4.95 -10.38 -2.81
CA TYR A 10 -3.70 -9.62 -2.85
C TYR A 10 -3.95 -8.12 -2.81
N PHE A 11 -4.81 -7.59 -3.69
CA PHE A 11 -5.14 -6.16 -3.69
C PHE A 11 -5.87 -5.74 -2.42
N LEU A 12 -6.74 -6.60 -1.88
CA LEU A 12 -7.48 -6.32 -0.66
C LEU A 12 -6.59 -6.31 0.58
N SER A 13 -5.56 -7.16 0.66
CA SER A 13 -4.58 -7.13 1.74
C SER A 13 -3.62 -5.95 1.61
N HIS A 14 -3.34 -5.48 0.39
CA HIS A 14 -2.50 -4.30 0.18
C HIS A 14 -3.14 -3.01 0.67
N ILE A 15 -4.46 -2.87 0.60
CA ILE A 15 -5.17 -1.67 1.10
C ILE A 15 -4.81 -1.34 2.55
N PRO A 16 -4.99 -2.24 3.55
CA PRO A 16 -4.64 -1.94 4.93
C PRO A 16 -3.13 -1.82 5.14
N ILE A 17 -2.31 -2.57 4.39
CA ILE A 17 -0.84 -2.48 4.52
C ILE A 17 -0.37 -1.11 4.07
N THR A 18 -0.76 -0.65 2.89
CA THR A 18 -0.37 0.66 2.37
C THR A 18 -0.98 1.80 3.19
N ALA A 19 -2.23 1.66 3.64
CA ALA A 19 -2.86 2.68 4.49
C ALA A 19 -2.22 2.77 5.90
N LEU A 20 -1.79 1.66 6.49
CA LEU A 20 -1.31 1.61 7.88
C LEU A 20 0.20 1.61 8.03
N ILE A 21 0.98 1.17 7.03
CA ILE A 21 2.45 1.09 7.06
C ILE A 21 3.04 2.14 6.12
N ASP A 22 2.70 2.09 4.83
CA ASP A 22 3.33 2.95 3.81
C ASP A 22 2.92 4.44 3.97
N LEU A 23 1.72 4.71 4.49
CA LEU A 23 1.27 6.08 4.77
C LEU A 23 1.85 6.68 6.08
N GLN A 24 2.45 5.88 6.97
CA GLN A 24 2.98 6.38 8.25
C GLN A 24 4.01 7.51 8.09
N PRO A 25 4.97 7.45 7.14
CA PRO A 25 5.96 8.50 6.96
C PRO A 25 5.36 9.83 6.46
N LEU A 26 4.14 9.81 5.92
CA LEU A 26 3.39 10.99 5.48
C LEU A 26 2.46 11.57 6.55
N LEU A 27 2.10 10.78 7.56
CA LEU A 27 1.19 11.23 8.61
C LEU A 27 1.93 12.16 9.59
N PRO A 28 1.39 13.35 9.89
CA PRO A 28 2.01 14.24 10.87
C PRO A 28 2.07 13.59 12.25
N MET A 29 3.07 13.96 13.05
CA MET A 29 3.26 13.47 14.43
C MET A 29 2.00 13.50 15.32
N CYS A 30 1.02 14.34 14.99
CA CYS A 30 -0.25 14.45 15.69
C CYS A 30 -1.19 13.23 15.52
N TRP A 31 -1.03 12.41 14.47
CA TRP A 31 -1.79 11.16 14.27
C TRP A 31 -1.15 9.95 14.97
N PHE A 32 -0.05 10.13 15.70
CA PHE A 32 0.67 9.10 16.47
C PHE A 32 -0.11 8.65 17.72
N GLY A 33 -1.44 8.66 17.67
CA GLY A 33 -2.30 8.03 18.68
C GLY A 33 -2.16 6.50 18.73
N PHE A 34 -1.39 5.91 17.80
CA PHE A 34 -1.10 4.47 17.74
C PHE A 34 0.41 4.21 17.94
N PRO A 35 0.94 4.33 19.17
CA PRO A 35 2.37 4.10 19.45
C PRO A 35 2.86 2.70 19.04
N LYS A 36 1.94 1.72 18.93
CA LYS A 36 2.24 0.36 18.46
C LYS A 36 2.62 0.32 16.97
N LEU A 37 2.03 1.17 16.14
CA LEU A 37 2.29 1.18 14.69
C LEU A 37 3.68 1.74 14.38
N THR A 38 4.08 2.76 15.13
CA THR A 38 5.41 3.38 15.03
C THR A 38 6.50 2.48 15.60
N ASP A 39 6.20 1.75 16.68
CA ASP A 39 7.12 0.75 17.24
C ASP A 39 7.33 -0.43 16.27
N LEU A 40 6.26 -0.86 15.58
CA LEU A 40 6.37 -1.87 14.51
C LEU A 40 7.20 -1.37 13.33
N LEU A 41 7.03 -0.12 12.88
CA LEU A 41 7.84 0.45 11.81
C LEU A 41 9.30 0.59 12.25
N GLN A 42 9.55 1.02 13.48
CA GLN A 42 10.90 1.11 14.04
C GLN A 42 11.56 -0.27 14.11
N GLN A 43 10.85 -1.28 14.63
CA GLN A 43 11.34 -2.66 14.67
C GLN A 43 11.63 -3.19 13.27
N TYR A 44 10.74 -2.94 12.31
CA TYR A 44 10.93 -3.29 10.90
C TYR A 44 12.18 -2.61 10.33
N ALA A 45 12.26 -1.29 10.42
CA ALA A 45 13.38 -0.50 9.93
C ALA A 45 14.71 -0.92 10.56
N THR A 46 14.74 -1.26 11.86
CA THR A 46 15.95 -1.76 12.51
C THR A 46 16.33 -3.17 12.07
N SER A 47 15.33 -4.03 11.84
CA SER A 47 15.55 -5.43 11.44
C SER A 47 16.02 -5.54 10.00
N PHE A 48 15.43 -4.73 9.10
CA PHE A 48 15.73 -4.70 7.68
C PHE A 48 16.77 -3.64 7.31
N ARG A 49 17.24 -2.84 8.28
CA ARG A 49 18.18 -1.72 8.10
C ARG A 49 17.72 -0.74 7.02
N ASP A 50 16.45 -0.38 7.07
CA ASP A 50 15.84 0.59 6.16
C ASP A 50 15.71 1.96 6.84
N PRO A 51 16.73 2.84 6.74
CA PRO A 51 16.67 4.17 7.33
C PRO A 51 15.71 5.09 6.58
N MET A 52 15.28 4.75 5.36
CA MET A 52 14.45 5.62 4.52
C MET A 52 13.02 5.70 5.04
N MET A 53 12.53 4.65 5.70
CA MET A 53 11.23 4.66 6.37
C MET A 53 11.25 5.44 7.69
N LEU A 54 12.40 5.52 8.38
CA LEU A 54 12.55 6.27 9.63
C LEU A 54 12.78 7.76 9.40
N GLN A 55 13.57 8.10 8.38
CA GLN A 55 13.88 9.48 7.99
C GLN A 55 13.61 9.65 6.50
N PRO A 56 12.32 9.76 6.10
CA PRO A 56 11.95 9.86 4.70
C PRO A 56 12.46 11.17 4.09
N PRO A 57 13.36 11.13 3.08
CA PRO A 57 13.75 12.33 2.36
C PRO A 57 12.57 12.86 1.52
N GLU A 58 12.57 14.15 1.18
CA GLU A 58 11.43 14.79 0.50
C GLU A 58 11.07 14.13 -0.85
N TRP A 59 12.07 13.65 -1.60
CA TRP A 59 11.82 12.92 -2.83
C TRP A 59 11.13 11.57 -2.59
N PHE A 60 11.43 10.89 -1.48
CA PHE A 60 10.79 9.62 -1.12
C PHE A 60 9.35 9.85 -0.67
N LYS A 61 9.09 10.91 0.10
CA LYS A 61 7.72 11.34 0.42
C LYS A 61 6.90 11.59 -0.84
N ALA A 62 7.48 12.21 -1.88
CA ALA A 62 6.80 12.41 -3.15
C ALA A 62 6.40 11.08 -3.83
N PHE A 63 7.24 10.04 -3.75
CA PHE A 63 6.87 8.70 -4.22
C PHE A 63 5.72 8.10 -3.42
N ILE A 64 5.78 8.16 -2.08
CA ILE A 64 4.69 7.66 -1.22
C ILE A 64 3.38 8.44 -1.52
N TYR A 65 3.45 9.75 -1.77
CA TYR A 65 2.27 10.52 -2.17
C TYR A 65 1.70 10.04 -3.51
N CYS A 66 2.55 9.74 -4.49
CA CYS A 66 2.10 9.18 -5.76
C CYS A 66 1.42 7.82 -5.57
N GLU A 67 1.97 6.94 -4.74
CA GLU A 67 1.36 5.65 -4.39
C GLU A 67 0.01 5.85 -3.68
N ALA A 68 -0.04 6.74 -2.69
CA ALA A 68 -1.26 7.07 -1.96
C ALA A 68 -2.37 7.59 -2.87
N PHE A 69 -2.04 8.42 -3.87
CA PHE A 69 -3.04 9.03 -4.76
C PHE A 69 -3.40 8.18 -5.98
N LEU A 70 -2.46 7.39 -6.51
CA LEU A 70 -2.69 6.61 -7.73
C LEU A 70 -3.06 5.16 -7.41
N GLN A 71 -2.36 4.54 -6.47
CA GLN A 71 -2.43 3.11 -6.19
C GLN A 71 -3.52 2.78 -5.16
N LEU A 72 -3.63 3.58 -4.09
CA LEU A 72 -4.63 3.36 -3.03
C LEU A 72 -6.09 3.41 -3.51
N PRO A 73 -6.53 4.38 -4.36
CA PRO A 73 -7.89 4.35 -4.92
C PRO A 73 -8.06 3.29 -6.01
N PHE A 74 -6.97 2.85 -6.66
CA PHE A 74 -7.01 1.80 -7.67
C PHE A 74 -7.27 0.42 -7.06
N PHE A 75 -6.72 0.13 -5.88
CA PHE A 75 -6.86 -1.17 -5.22
C PHE A 75 -8.31 -1.63 -4.94
N PRO A 76 -9.22 -0.83 -4.36
CA PRO A 76 -10.62 -1.25 -4.16
C PRO A 76 -11.37 -1.42 -5.48
N VAL A 77 -11.06 -0.59 -6.49
CA VAL A 77 -11.62 -0.73 -7.85
C VAL A 77 -11.15 -2.05 -8.48
N ALA A 78 -9.86 -2.36 -8.34
CA ALA A 78 -9.27 -3.61 -8.80
C ALA A 78 -9.87 -4.83 -8.10
N ALA A 79 -9.92 -4.82 -6.76
CA ALA A 79 -10.52 -5.88 -5.97
C ALA A 79 -11.98 -6.12 -6.35
N TYR A 80 -12.79 -5.07 -6.49
CA TYR A 80 -14.19 -5.19 -6.91
C TYR A 80 -14.35 -5.77 -8.32
N ALA A 81 -13.57 -5.29 -9.28
CA ALA A 81 -13.64 -5.78 -10.66
C ALA A 81 -13.16 -7.24 -10.80
N PHE A 82 -12.16 -7.67 -10.02
CA PHE A 82 -11.73 -9.07 -9.95
C PHE A 82 -12.76 -9.97 -9.25
N LEU A 83 -13.47 -9.47 -8.23
CA LEU A 83 -14.55 -10.19 -7.55
C LEU A 83 -15.81 -10.35 -8.42
N LYS A 84 -16.19 -9.32 -9.17
CA LYS A 84 -17.35 -9.33 -10.08
C LYS A 84 -17.11 -10.25 -11.30
N GLY A 85 -15.88 -10.31 -11.77
CA GLY A 85 -15.48 -11.13 -12.92
C GLY A 85 -15.93 -10.54 -14.27
N GLY A 86 -15.19 -10.85 -15.35
CA GLY A 86 -15.54 -10.44 -16.72
C GLY A 86 -14.94 -9.11 -17.21
N CYS A 87 -14.31 -8.32 -16.34
CA CYS A 87 -13.66 -7.06 -16.72
C CYS A 87 -12.26 -7.29 -17.32
N ARG A 88 -12.14 -7.56 -18.62
CA ARG A 88 -10.85 -7.76 -19.30
C ARG A 88 -9.93 -6.53 -19.26
N TRP A 89 -10.49 -5.33 -19.16
CA TRP A 89 -9.75 -4.06 -19.12
C TRP A 89 -8.83 -3.94 -17.90
N ILE A 90 -9.12 -4.66 -16.81
CA ILE A 90 -8.34 -4.52 -15.58
C ILE A 90 -7.08 -5.39 -15.53
N ARG A 91 -6.91 -6.31 -16.48
CA ARG A 91 -5.74 -7.20 -16.52
C ARG A 91 -4.43 -6.45 -16.74
N THR A 92 -4.40 -5.53 -17.69
CA THR A 92 -3.20 -4.74 -18.03
C THR A 92 -2.78 -3.81 -16.89
N PRO A 93 -3.68 -2.96 -16.33
CA PRO A 93 -3.30 -2.10 -15.20
C PRO A 93 -3.02 -2.91 -13.93
N ALA A 94 -3.69 -4.05 -13.71
CA ALA A 94 -3.36 -4.91 -12.58
C ALA A 94 -1.94 -5.47 -12.65
N ILE A 95 -1.41 -5.79 -13.85
CA ILE A 95 -0.01 -6.23 -14.00
C ILE A 95 0.95 -5.10 -13.58
N ILE A 96 0.70 -3.88 -14.07
CA ILE A 96 1.53 -2.69 -13.81
C ILE A 96 1.57 -2.35 -12.31
N TYR A 97 0.44 -2.50 -11.61
CA TYR A 97 0.33 -2.22 -10.18
C TYR A 97 0.52 -3.46 -9.27
N SER A 98 0.92 -4.61 -9.84
CA SER A 98 1.20 -5.85 -9.09
C SER A 98 2.68 -6.24 -9.01
N THR A 99 3.53 -5.53 -9.76
CA THR A 99 5.00 -5.56 -9.63
C THR A 99 5.43 -4.59 -8.56
#